data_AF-A0A8S0VQH7-F1
#
_entry.id   AF-A0A8S0VQH7-F1
#
_cell.length_a   1.000
_cell.length_b   1.000
_cell.length_c   1.000
_cell.angle_alpha   90.00
_cell.angle_beta   90.00
_cell.angle_gamma   90.00
#
_symmetry.space_group_name_H-M   'P 1'
#
loop_
_entity.id
_entity.type
_entity.pdbx_description
1 polymer ?
#
loop_
_entity_poly.entity_id
_entity_poly.type
_entity_poly.pdbx_seq_one_letter_code
_entity_poly.pdbx_strand_id
1 'polypeptide(L)'
;MAYAQPHPRLSVVSNSSLSSVDHLSPTTSSTRFSLPSAPSLHGAASIVKAGPNRPNIYERNLNKTRGAEVSGAAFAFLFSEIVQYTQKRVSGINDLERQLNTLGYRIGTRVIELMVWRAEGSSKTPKREIKLISVLMMVHTQVWKAVFGKPADAIERSVENPDEYMIIDNDPPIERHISVPRDMSQLSCSSFTAGIVEAVLDGLSFPARVTAHNTPNPQFPNRTTILIKLEKSVLDREELLK
;
A
#
# COMPACT_ATOMS: atom_id res chain seq x y z
N MET A 1 30.25 37.65 -29.99
CA MET A 1 29.34 38.08 -28.91
C MET A 1 28.49 36.87 -28.52
N ALA A 2 28.87 36.22 -27.42
CA ALA A 2 28.25 35.01 -26.93
C ALA A 2 27.14 35.38 -25.93
N TYR A 3 25.91 34.93 -26.18
CA TYR A 3 24.83 35.02 -25.22
C TYR A 3 24.66 33.66 -24.53
N ALA A 4 24.90 33.64 -23.23
CA ALA A 4 24.72 32.49 -22.37
C ALA A 4 23.22 32.23 -22.12
N GLN A 5 22.77 31.01 -22.37
CA GLN A 5 21.44 30.51 -22.01
C GLN A 5 21.55 29.69 -20.72
N PRO A 6 20.85 30.05 -19.62
CA PRO A 6 20.78 29.21 -18.43
C PRO A 6 19.63 28.19 -18.51
N HIS A 7 19.95 26.95 -18.14
CA HIS A 7 19.06 25.79 -18.04
C HIS A 7 17.82 26.01 -17.15
N PRO A 8 16.65 25.41 -17.46
CA PRO A 8 15.50 25.46 -16.58
C PRO A 8 15.53 24.27 -15.62
N ARG A 9 16.23 24.43 -14.49
CA ARG A 9 15.90 23.71 -13.26
C ARG A 9 15.59 24.79 -12.23
N LEU A 10 14.34 24.83 -11.79
CA LEU A 10 13.86 25.19 -10.43
C LEU A 10 12.38 25.60 -10.54
N SER A 11 11.53 24.75 -10.00
CA SER A 11 10.10 24.99 -9.81
C SER A 11 9.90 26.04 -8.72
N VAL A 12 9.36 27.21 -9.09
CA VAL A 12 8.92 28.24 -8.15
C VAL A 12 7.59 27.79 -7.53
N VAL A 13 7.63 27.40 -6.27
CA VAL A 13 6.44 27.18 -5.44
C VAL A 13 5.74 28.52 -5.23
N SER A 14 4.51 28.64 -5.75
CA SER A 14 3.68 29.83 -5.60
C SER A 14 2.97 29.79 -4.25
N ASN A 15 3.46 30.57 -3.29
CA ASN A 15 2.72 30.97 -2.10
C ASN A 15 1.96 32.26 -2.42
N SER A 16 0.63 32.19 -2.58
CA SER A 16 -0.22 33.37 -2.39
C SER A 16 -1.63 32.95 -1.99
N SER A 17 -1.86 32.92 -0.68
CA SER A 17 -3.18 33.08 -0.09
C SER A 17 -3.38 34.56 0.21
N LEU A 18 -4.13 35.26 -0.64
CA LEU A 18 -4.66 36.58 -0.33
C LEU A 18 -6.17 36.57 -0.61
N SER A 19 -6.91 36.87 0.45
CA SER A 19 -8.34 37.17 0.47
C SER A 19 -8.62 38.44 -0.33
N SER A 20 -9.65 38.42 -1.18
CA SER A 20 -10.23 39.65 -1.72
C SER A 20 -11.75 39.52 -1.75
N VAL A 21 -12.34 40.49 -1.08
CA VAL A 21 -13.76 40.76 -0.84
C VAL A 21 -14.44 41.33 -2.09
N ASP A 22 -15.70 40.93 -2.25
CA ASP A 22 -16.82 41.63 -2.90
C ASP A 22 -16.64 42.30 -4.28
N HIS A 23 -17.23 41.67 -5.30
CA HIS A 23 -17.87 42.37 -6.42
C HIS A 23 -19.18 41.66 -6.79
N LEU A 24 -20.29 42.42 -6.77
CA LEU A 24 -21.65 41.99 -7.09
C LEU A 24 -22.02 42.22 -8.58
N SER A 25 -22.94 41.36 -9.05
CA SER A 25 -23.97 41.54 -10.12
C SER A 25 -23.74 40.78 -11.45
N PRO A 26 -24.77 40.57 -12.30
CA PRO A 26 -25.72 39.46 -12.16
C PRO A 26 -25.91 38.69 -13.48
N THR A 27 -26.04 37.35 -13.46
CA THR A 27 -26.68 36.65 -14.59
C THR A 27 -27.39 35.38 -14.16
N THR A 28 -28.66 35.32 -14.55
CA THR A 28 -29.66 34.30 -14.36
C THR A 28 -29.30 32.99 -15.06
N SER A 29 -29.28 31.87 -14.32
CA SER A 29 -29.57 30.54 -14.86
C SER A 29 -29.90 29.59 -13.70
N SER A 30 -31.18 29.23 -13.60
CA SER A 30 -31.73 28.36 -12.58
C SER A 30 -31.48 26.89 -12.92
N THR A 31 -30.67 26.19 -12.13
CA THR A 31 -30.75 24.74 -12.00
C THR A 31 -30.83 24.34 -10.53
N ARG A 32 -31.90 23.62 -10.24
CA ARG A 32 -32.47 23.26 -8.94
C ARG A 32 -31.64 22.16 -8.26
N PHE A 33 -30.72 22.53 -7.38
CA PHE A 33 -30.23 21.70 -6.26
C PHE A 33 -29.79 22.62 -5.12
N SER A 34 -30.73 22.99 -4.24
CA SER A 34 -30.45 23.78 -3.04
C SER A 34 -29.99 22.87 -1.91
N LEU A 35 -28.70 22.91 -1.58
CA LEU A 35 -28.17 22.48 -0.28
C LEU A 35 -28.66 23.47 0.80
N PRO A 36 -28.94 23.04 2.04
CA PRO A 36 -29.27 23.97 3.12
C PRO A 36 -28.06 24.86 3.43
N SER A 37 -28.28 26.18 3.44
CA SER A 37 -27.28 27.17 3.84
C SER A 37 -26.81 26.90 5.27
N ALA A 38 -25.49 26.75 5.43
CA ALA A 38 -24.86 26.67 6.75
C ALA A 38 -25.14 27.97 7.53
N PRO A 39 -25.35 27.90 8.86
CA PRO A 39 -25.61 29.08 9.66
C PRO A 39 -24.38 30.00 9.69
N SER A 40 -24.60 31.27 9.37
CA SER A 40 -23.64 32.35 9.44
C SER A 40 -23.22 32.61 10.90
N LEU A 41 -21.99 32.28 11.26
CA LEU A 41 -21.40 32.60 12.57
C LEU A 41 -20.95 34.07 12.61
N HIS A 42 -21.91 34.99 12.71
CA HIS A 42 -21.66 36.33 13.22
C HIS A 42 -22.35 36.49 14.57
N GLY A 43 -21.62 36.26 15.65
CA GLY A 43 -22.13 36.44 17.00
C GLY A 43 -21.11 36.10 18.08
N ALA A 44 -20.64 37.15 18.76
CA ALA A 44 -19.87 37.16 20.00
C ALA A 44 -18.52 36.43 20.01
N ALA A 45 -17.45 37.22 20.12
CA ALA A 45 -16.14 36.78 20.58
C ALA A 45 -16.25 36.18 21.99
N SER A 46 -16.56 34.89 22.08
CA SER A 46 -16.12 34.08 23.20
C SER A 46 -14.63 33.80 22.97
N ILE A 47 -13.81 34.09 23.98
CA ILE A 47 -12.40 33.71 24.02
C ILE A 47 -12.39 32.18 24.08
N VAL A 48 -12.44 31.53 22.92
CA VAL A 48 -12.08 30.13 22.79
C VAL A 48 -10.57 30.11 22.99
N LYS A 49 -10.13 29.73 24.19
CA LYS A 49 -8.74 29.36 24.45
C LYS A 49 -8.31 28.47 23.29
N ALA A 50 -7.36 28.96 22.48
CA ALA A 50 -6.73 28.19 21.43
C ALA A 50 -6.31 26.85 22.05
N GLY A 51 -6.91 25.76 21.56
CA GLY A 51 -6.52 24.42 21.96
C GLY A 51 -5.01 24.25 21.76
N PRO A 52 -4.36 23.33 22.49
CA PRO A 52 -2.91 23.26 22.56
C PRO A 52 -2.31 23.24 21.15
N ASN A 53 -1.42 24.20 20.94
CA ASN A 53 -0.66 24.49 19.74
C ASN A 53 -0.44 23.22 18.90
N ARG A 54 -1.22 23.04 17.82
CA ARG A 54 -0.93 21.95 16.87
C ARG A 54 0.42 22.32 16.25
N PRO A 55 1.47 21.51 16.43
CA PRO A 55 2.81 21.85 15.94
C PRO A 55 2.74 22.09 14.44
N ASN A 56 3.53 23.05 13.97
CA ASN A 56 3.58 23.41 12.56
C ASN A 56 3.89 22.15 11.72
N ILE A 57 3.40 22.07 10.48
CA ILE A 57 3.64 20.91 9.62
C ILE A 57 5.14 20.60 9.46
N TYR A 58 5.98 21.62 9.53
CA TYR A 58 7.44 21.51 9.49
C TYR A 58 8.06 20.93 10.77
N GLU A 59 7.37 21.01 11.90
CA GLU A 59 7.81 20.44 13.19
C GLU A 59 7.31 18.99 13.37
N ARG A 60 6.44 18.52 12.47
CA ARG A 60 5.92 17.15 12.52
C ARG A 60 6.98 16.19 11.99
N ASN A 61 7.38 15.25 12.83
CA ASN A 61 8.29 14.18 12.43
C ASN A 61 7.72 13.42 11.20
N LEU A 62 8.47 13.42 10.10
CA LEU A 62 8.06 12.82 8.82
C LEU A 62 7.78 11.31 8.92
N ASN A 63 8.42 10.64 9.88
CA ASN A 63 8.26 9.21 10.13
C ASN A 63 7.08 8.89 11.06
N LYS A 64 6.42 9.91 11.65
CA LYS A 64 5.31 9.74 12.59
C LYS A 64 3.97 10.01 11.89
N THR A 65 3.44 8.97 11.25
CA THR A 65 2.15 8.96 10.53
C THR A 65 0.91 8.91 11.44
N ARG A 66 1.02 9.30 12.72
CA ARG A 66 -0.11 9.26 13.67
C ARG A 66 -1.27 10.13 13.14
N GLY A 67 -2.34 9.49 12.68
CA GLY A 67 -3.52 10.13 12.06
C GLY A 67 -3.59 10.08 10.53
N ALA A 68 -2.73 9.33 9.84
CA ALA A 68 -2.81 9.10 8.39
C ALA A 68 -3.61 7.84 8.00
N GLU A 69 -4.36 7.27 8.95
CA GLU A 69 -5.21 6.09 8.69
C GLU A 69 -6.40 6.50 7.81
N VAL A 70 -6.63 5.72 6.77
CA VAL A 70 -7.75 5.91 5.84
C VAL A 70 -8.77 4.80 6.10
N SER A 71 -10.05 5.09 5.88
CA SER A 71 -11.10 4.07 5.98
C SER A 71 -10.81 2.87 5.09
N GLY A 72 -10.87 1.66 5.64
CA GLY A 72 -10.72 0.42 4.88
C GLY A 72 -11.74 0.28 3.74
N ALA A 73 -12.94 0.86 3.90
CA ALA A 73 -13.94 0.90 2.84
C ALA A 73 -13.48 1.72 1.62
N ALA A 74 -12.75 2.82 1.84
CA ALA A 74 -12.24 3.64 0.74
C ALA A 74 -11.21 2.85 -0.10
N PHE A 75 -10.34 2.09 0.58
CA PHE A 75 -9.43 1.17 -0.10
C PHE A 75 -10.20 0.06 -0.84
N ALA A 76 -11.21 -0.55 -0.22
CA ALA A 76 -12.00 -1.62 -0.84
C ALA A 76 -12.69 -1.17 -2.13
N PHE A 77 -13.29 0.03 -2.15
CA PHE A 77 -13.90 0.58 -3.38
C PHE A 77 -12.87 0.86 -4.46
N LEU A 78 -11.72 1.47 -4.08
CA LEU A 78 -10.64 1.73 -5.03
C LEU A 78 -10.09 0.42 -5.63
N PHE A 79 -9.85 -0.58 -4.78
CA PHE A 79 -9.30 -1.85 -5.20
C PHE A 79 -10.28 -2.64 -6.07
N SER A 80 -11.58 -2.62 -5.75
CA SER A 80 -12.62 -3.20 -6.60
C SER A 80 -12.60 -2.61 -8.02
N GLU A 81 -12.48 -1.29 -8.15
CA GLU A 81 -12.37 -0.64 -9.46
C GLU A 81 -11.05 -0.95 -10.17
N ILE A 82 -9.93 -1.09 -9.44
CA ILE A 82 -8.66 -1.56 -10.04
C ILE A 82 -8.82 -2.95 -10.65
N VAL A 83 -9.46 -3.88 -9.94
CA VAL A 83 -9.71 -5.24 -10.44
C VAL A 83 -10.61 -5.20 -11.67
N GLN A 84 -11.74 -4.51 -11.61
CA GLN A 84 -12.67 -4.38 -12.75
C GLN A 84 -12.02 -3.68 -13.96
N TYR A 85 -11.25 -2.62 -13.73
CA TYR A 85 -10.53 -1.90 -14.78
C TYR A 85 -9.53 -2.80 -15.49
N THR A 86 -8.82 -3.64 -14.73
CA THR A 86 -7.80 -4.56 -15.24
C THR A 86 -8.45 -5.72 -15.98
N GLN A 87 -9.52 -6.31 -15.41
CA GLN A 87 -10.29 -7.40 -16.02
C GLN A 87 -10.81 -7.03 -17.42
N LYS A 88 -11.26 -5.78 -17.64
CA LYS A 88 -11.72 -5.30 -18.96
C LYS A 88 -10.61 -5.19 -20.02
N ARG A 89 -9.33 -5.33 -19.64
CA ARG A 89 -8.15 -5.09 -20.50
C ARG A 89 -7.26 -6.33 -20.67
N VAL A 90 -7.67 -7.45 -20.10
CA VAL A 90 -6.93 -8.71 -20.14
C VAL A 90 -7.81 -9.80 -20.71
N SER A 91 -7.18 -10.82 -21.30
CA SER A 91 -7.90 -11.87 -22.03
C SER A 91 -8.22 -13.10 -21.16
N GLY A 92 -7.61 -13.23 -19.98
CA GLY A 92 -7.84 -14.36 -19.09
C GLY A 92 -7.39 -14.13 -17.65
N ILE A 93 -7.67 -15.12 -16.79
CA ILE A 93 -7.37 -15.08 -15.35
C ILE A 93 -5.89 -14.91 -15.10
N ASN A 94 -5.03 -15.69 -15.78
CA ASN A 94 -3.58 -15.59 -15.61
C ASN A 94 -3.04 -14.19 -15.95
N ASP A 95 -3.57 -13.55 -17.00
CA ASP A 95 -3.18 -12.18 -17.36
C ASP A 95 -3.66 -11.16 -16.32
N LEU A 96 -4.88 -11.35 -15.79
CA LEU A 96 -5.42 -10.53 -14.70
C LEU A 96 -4.53 -10.63 -13.46
N GLU A 97 -4.19 -11.84 -13.03
CA GLU A 97 -3.32 -12.10 -11.88
C GLU A 97 -1.94 -11.49 -12.08
N ARG A 98 -1.34 -11.64 -13.27
CA ARG A 98 -0.06 -11.03 -13.62
C ARG A 98 -0.10 -9.50 -13.55
N GLN A 99 -1.16 -8.88 -14.04
CA GLN A 99 -1.32 -7.42 -13.96
C GLN A 99 -1.52 -6.95 -12.52
N LEU A 100 -2.33 -7.65 -11.73
CA LEU A 100 -2.52 -7.36 -10.30
C LEU A 100 -1.21 -7.53 -9.52
N ASN A 101 -0.43 -8.58 -9.78
CA ASN A 101 0.90 -8.77 -9.23
C ASN A 101 1.80 -7.58 -9.60
N THR A 102 1.83 -7.16 -10.88
CA THR A 102 2.65 -6.01 -11.31
C THR A 102 2.30 -4.72 -10.55
N LEU A 103 1.01 -4.48 -10.29
CA LEU A 103 0.57 -3.34 -9.48
C LEU A 103 1.02 -3.48 -8.02
N GLY A 104 0.88 -4.67 -7.45
CA GLY A 104 1.35 -5.03 -6.12
C GLY A 104 2.87 -4.84 -5.97
N TYR A 105 3.64 -5.28 -6.95
CA TYR A 105 5.10 -5.17 -6.99
C TYR A 105 5.55 -3.72 -6.84
N ARG A 106 4.94 -2.81 -7.62
CA ARG A 106 5.25 -1.37 -7.55
C ARG A 106 5.00 -0.78 -6.16
N ILE A 107 3.98 -1.27 -5.46
CA ILE A 107 3.66 -0.86 -4.09
C ILE A 107 4.67 -1.49 -3.12
N GLY A 108 4.98 -2.77 -3.27
CA GLY A 108 5.97 -3.48 -2.46
C GLY A 108 7.35 -2.82 -2.49
N THR A 109 7.81 -2.33 -3.65
CA THR A 109 9.05 -1.55 -3.76
C THR A 109 9.02 -0.31 -2.85
N ARG A 110 7.90 0.43 -2.81
CA ARG A 110 7.75 1.59 -1.94
C ARG A 110 7.61 1.22 -0.47
N VAL A 111 6.96 0.10 -0.17
CA VAL A 111 6.83 -0.42 1.20
C VAL A 111 8.20 -0.73 1.77
N ILE A 112 9.05 -1.49 1.06
CA ILE A 112 10.37 -1.84 1.58
C ILE A 112 11.29 -0.62 1.72
N GLU A 113 11.29 0.30 0.74
CA GLU A 113 12.04 1.57 0.83
C GLU A 113 11.67 2.36 2.09
N LEU A 114 10.37 2.55 2.34
CA LEU A 114 9.88 3.29 3.50
C LEU A 114 10.16 2.56 4.81
N MET A 115 10.07 1.24 4.84
CA MET A 115 10.36 0.45 6.04
C MET A 115 11.84 0.52 6.43
N VAL A 116 12.74 0.37 5.46
CA VAL A 116 14.19 0.50 5.68
C VAL A 116 14.53 1.91 6.17
N TRP A 117 14.02 2.94 5.50
CA TRP A 117 14.23 4.35 5.89
C TRP A 117 13.78 4.64 7.33
N ARG A 118 12.60 4.15 7.73
CA ARG A 118 12.08 4.34 9.09
C ARG A 118 12.90 3.57 10.12
N ALA A 119 13.40 2.38 9.78
CA ALA A 119 14.26 1.60 10.66
C ALA A 119 15.61 2.31 10.90
N GLU A 120 16.22 2.89 9.87
CA GLU A 120 17.43 3.71 9.96
C GLU A 120 17.22 4.96 10.83
N GLY A 121 16.09 5.64 10.70
CA GLY A 121 15.79 6.83 11.49
C GLY A 121 15.46 6.56 12.96
N SER A 122 15.06 5.33 13.31
CA SER A 122 14.63 4.97 14.67
C SER A 122 15.69 4.20 15.47
N SER A 123 16.67 3.59 14.81
CA SER A 123 17.73 2.81 15.46
C SER A 123 19.10 3.43 15.18
N LYS A 124 19.95 3.50 16.22
CA LYS A 124 21.36 3.89 16.05
C LYS A 124 22.17 2.84 15.28
N THR A 125 21.66 1.61 15.21
CA THR A 125 22.26 0.46 14.51
C THR A 125 21.17 -0.26 13.71
N PRO A 126 20.78 0.26 12.53
CA PRO A 126 19.81 -0.40 11.68
C PRO A 126 20.35 -1.77 11.26
N LYS A 127 19.61 -2.83 11.57
CA LYS A 127 19.96 -4.20 11.20
C LYS A 127 19.25 -4.55 9.90
N ARG A 128 20.03 -4.86 8.86
CA ARG A 128 19.52 -5.49 7.64
C ARG A 128 19.49 -7.00 7.86
N GLU A 129 18.34 -7.60 7.65
CA GLU A 129 18.21 -9.06 7.73
C GLU A 129 18.89 -9.72 6.52
N ILE A 130 19.76 -10.69 6.81
CA ILE A 130 20.55 -11.45 5.82
C ILE A 130 20.25 -12.94 5.83
N LYS A 131 19.53 -13.43 6.84
CA LYS A 131 19.11 -14.83 6.97
C LYS A 131 17.71 -14.98 6.41
N LEU A 132 17.47 -16.03 5.62
CA LEU A 132 16.19 -16.28 4.96
C LEU A 132 15.02 -16.30 5.95
N ILE A 133 15.13 -17.06 7.04
CA ILE A 133 14.06 -17.18 8.05
C ILE A 133 13.74 -15.82 8.70
N SER A 134 14.76 -14.99 8.94
CA SER A 134 14.54 -13.66 9.52
C SER A 134 13.83 -12.72 8.54
N VAL A 135 14.15 -12.79 7.26
CA VAL A 135 13.46 -12.01 6.21
C VAL A 135 12.01 -12.48 6.05
N LEU A 136 11.78 -13.78 5.98
CA LEU A 136 10.43 -14.35 5.90
C LEU A 136 9.58 -13.94 7.11
N MET A 137 10.15 -13.93 8.32
CA MET A 137 9.43 -13.45 9.50
C MET A 137 9.16 -11.95 9.48
N MET A 138 10.08 -11.17 8.92
CA MET A 138 9.88 -9.73 8.73
C MET A 138 8.71 -9.46 7.77
N VAL A 139 8.58 -10.26 6.70
CA VAL A 139 7.41 -10.19 5.80
C VAL A 139 6.11 -10.53 6.54
N HIS A 140 6.08 -11.67 7.22
CA HIS A 140 4.90 -12.14 7.98
C HIS A 140 4.42 -11.13 9.04
N THR A 141 5.34 -10.49 9.76
CA THR A 141 4.98 -9.63 10.90
C THR A 141 4.93 -8.15 10.53
N GLN A 142 6.03 -7.62 9.99
CA GLN A 142 6.21 -6.17 9.84
C GLN A 142 5.62 -5.67 8.54
N VAL A 143 5.88 -6.35 7.41
CA VAL A 143 5.32 -5.96 6.11
C VAL A 143 3.82 -6.16 6.13
N TRP A 144 3.35 -7.32 6.60
CA TRP A 144 1.92 -7.60 6.70
C TRP A 144 1.20 -6.55 7.56
N LYS A 145 1.76 -6.20 8.73
CA LYS A 145 1.17 -5.15 9.56
C LYS A 145 1.22 -3.77 8.91
N ALA A 146 2.30 -3.44 8.20
CA ALA A 146 2.41 -2.15 7.51
C ALA A 146 1.39 -1.99 6.37
N VAL A 147 1.03 -3.08 5.70
CA VAL A 147 0.11 -3.06 4.54
C VAL A 147 -1.34 -3.33 4.96
N PHE A 148 -1.56 -4.28 5.87
CA PHE A 148 -2.89 -4.81 6.20
C PHE A 148 -3.32 -4.53 7.66
N GLY A 149 -2.46 -3.93 8.48
CA GLY A 149 -2.77 -3.58 9.88
C GLY A 149 -2.71 -4.76 10.87
N LYS A 150 -2.49 -5.99 10.40
CA LYS A 150 -2.30 -7.20 11.20
C LYS A 150 -1.11 -8.03 10.70
N PRO A 151 -0.44 -8.84 11.55
CA PRO A 151 0.45 -9.89 11.05
C PRO A 151 -0.33 -10.90 10.20
N ALA A 152 0.38 -11.66 9.36
CA ALA A 152 -0.18 -12.84 8.71
C ALA A 152 -0.55 -13.91 9.77
N ASP A 153 -1.39 -14.86 9.37
CA ASP A 153 -1.91 -15.87 10.29
C ASP A 153 -0.90 -17.00 10.54
N ALA A 154 -0.15 -17.40 9.52
CA ALA A 154 0.92 -18.39 9.66
C ALA A 154 1.97 -18.26 8.57
N ILE A 155 3.14 -18.88 8.83
CA ILE A 155 4.16 -19.15 7.83
C ILE A 155 4.62 -20.60 7.95
N GLU A 156 4.71 -21.27 6.82
CA GLU A 156 5.02 -22.69 6.73
C GLU A 156 6.11 -22.92 5.68
N ARG A 157 6.93 -23.96 5.89
CA ARG A 157 7.86 -24.46 4.86
C ARG A 157 7.19 -25.63 4.16
N SER A 158 7.31 -25.71 2.84
CA SER A 158 6.84 -26.88 2.11
C SER A 158 7.58 -28.13 2.55
N VAL A 159 6.83 -29.23 2.68
CA VAL A 159 7.37 -30.55 3.03
C VAL A 159 7.98 -31.23 1.81
N GLU A 160 7.42 -30.97 0.64
CA GLU A 160 7.80 -31.59 -0.63
C GLU A 160 8.99 -30.87 -1.27
N ASN A 161 9.00 -29.53 -1.18
CA ASN A 161 9.92 -28.68 -1.91
C ASN A 161 10.71 -27.79 -0.95
N PRO A 162 12.03 -28.01 -0.78
CA PRO A 162 12.83 -27.24 0.18
C PRO A 162 13.01 -25.76 -0.21
N ASP A 163 12.75 -25.41 -1.48
CA ASP A 163 12.76 -24.06 -2.06
C ASP A 163 11.44 -23.30 -1.87
N GLU A 164 10.43 -23.92 -1.26
CA GLU A 164 9.08 -23.35 -1.14
C GLU A 164 8.70 -23.01 0.31
N TYR A 165 8.17 -21.80 0.48
CA TYR A 165 7.61 -21.30 1.72
C TYR A 165 6.20 -20.75 1.46
N MET A 166 5.34 -20.80 2.46
CA MET A 166 3.93 -20.43 2.35
C MET A 166 3.58 -19.45 3.46
N ILE A 167 3.04 -18.28 3.10
CA ILE A 167 2.42 -17.36 4.06
C ILE A 167 0.90 -17.54 3.95
N ILE A 168 0.24 -17.76 5.07
CA ILE A 168 -1.20 -18.00 5.14
C ILE A 168 -1.89 -16.72 5.66
N ASP A 169 -2.91 -16.28 4.93
CA ASP A 169 -3.88 -15.29 5.39
C ASP A 169 -5.27 -15.93 5.39
N ASN A 170 -5.86 -16.06 6.57
CA ASN A 170 -7.15 -16.72 6.73
C ASN A 170 -8.32 -15.85 6.27
N ASP A 171 -8.13 -14.52 6.29
CA ASP A 171 -9.16 -13.55 5.92
C ASP A 171 -8.48 -12.30 5.33
N PRO A 172 -7.98 -12.40 4.08
CA PRO A 172 -7.27 -11.32 3.41
C PRO A 172 -8.17 -10.09 3.25
N PRO A 173 -7.79 -8.92 3.82
CA PRO A 173 -8.63 -7.72 3.82
C PRO A 173 -9.01 -7.22 2.41
N ILE A 174 -8.16 -7.52 1.43
CA ILE A 174 -8.33 -7.10 0.03
C ILE A 174 -9.42 -7.90 -0.70
N GLU A 175 -9.73 -9.11 -0.24
CA GLU A 175 -10.69 -10.01 -0.89
C GLU A 175 -12.04 -10.04 -0.16
N ARG A 176 -12.09 -9.65 1.12
CA ARG A 176 -13.32 -9.71 1.94
C ARG A 176 -14.54 -9.03 1.31
N HIS A 177 -14.34 -8.00 0.47
CA HIS A 177 -15.41 -7.25 -0.18
C HIS A 177 -15.47 -7.46 -1.70
N ILE A 178 -14.72 -8.42 -2.23
CA ILE A 178 -14.73 -8.78 -3.64
C ILE A 178 -15.57 -10.04 -3.81
N SER A 179 -16.54 -9.98 -4.73
CA SER A 179 -17.29 -11.16 -5.15
C SER A 179 -16.77 -11.60 -6.51
N VAL A 180 -16.11 -12.76 -6.55
CA VAL A 180 -15.58 -13.33 -7.78
C VAL A 180 -16.70 -14.05 -8.53
N PRO A 181 -16.94 -13.74 -9.82
CA PRO A 181 -17.89 -14.48 -10.65
C PRO A 181 -17.58 -15.98 -10.71
N ARG A 182 -18.59 -16.85 -10.84
CA ARG A 182 -18.41 -18.32 -10.78
C ARG A 182 -17.48 -18.85 -11.88
N ASP A 183 -17.52 -18.22 -13.06
CA ASP A 183 -16.65 -18.48 -14.20
C ASP A 183 -15.18 -18.10 -13.95
N MET A 184 -14.90 -17.33 -12.90
CA MET A 184 -13.55 -16.93 -12.48
C MET A 184 -13.16 -17.49 -11.12
N SER A 185 -13.76 -18.60 -10.68
CA SER A 185 -13.53 -19.19 -9.35
C SER A 185 -12.07 -19.53 -9.03
N GLN A 186 -11.21 -19.66 -10.04
CA GLN A 186 -9.76 -19.89 -9.89
C GLN A 186 -8.96 -18.60 -9.64
N LEU A 187 -9.53 -17.42 -9.85
CA LEU A 187 -8.87 -16.13 -9.68
C LEU A 187 -8.52 -15.88 -8.21
N SER A 188 -7.26 -15.55 -7.94
CA SER A 188 -6.83 -14.97 -6.68
C SER A 188 -6.49 -13.49 -6.85
N CYS A 189 -7.32 -12.60 -6.29
CA CYS A 189 -7.03 -11.16 -6.26
C CYS A 189 -5.83 -10.85 -5.36
N SER A 190 -5.50 -11.75 -4.45
CA SER A 190 -4.27 -11.76 -3.66
C SER A 190 -3.00 -11.93 -4.48
N SER A 191 -3.10 -12.14 -5.80
CA SER A 191 -1.96 -11.90 -6.71
C SER A 191 -1.37 -10.50 -6.55
N PHE A 192 -2.20 -9.51 -6.18
CA PHE A 192 -1.72 -8.19 -5.77
C PHE A 192 -0.83 -8.24 -4.51
N THR A 193 -1.23 -8.99 -3.48
CA THR A 193 -0.43 -9.22 -2.28
C THR A 193 0.84 -10.00 -2.59
N ALA A 194 0.77 -11.02 -3.45
CA ALA A 194 1.93 -11.77 -3.90
C ALA A 194 2.98 -10.85 -4.55
N GLY A 195 2.55 -9.91 -5.41
CA GLY A 195 3.46 -8.92 -5.98
C GLY A 195 4.13 -8.01 -4.94
N ILE A 196 3.39 -7.60 -3.90
CA ILE A 196 3.98 -6.83 -2.77
C ILE A 196 5.11 -7.63 -2.11
N VAL A 197 4.85 -8.91 -1.81
CA VAL A 197 5.83 -9.81 -1.17
C VAL A 197 7.03 -10.04 -2.07
N GLU A 198 6.81 -10.28 -3.37
CA GLU A 198 7.85 -10.46 -4.39
C GLU A 198 8.81 -9.26 -4.41
N ALA A 199 8.28 -8.04 -4.51
CA ALA A 199 9.10 -6.83 -4.52
C ALA A 199 9.89 -6.61 -3.23
N VAL A 200 9.33 -7.00 -2.08
CA VAL A 200 10.04 -6.90 -0.80
C VAL A 200 11.21 -7.88 -0.73
N LEU A 201 11.00 -9.13 -1.16
CA LEU A 201 12.03 -10.15 -1.19
C LEU A 201 13.15 -9.77 -2.16
N ASP A 202 12.80 -9.28 -3.36
CA ASP A 202 13.74 -8.73 -4.33
C ASP A 202 14.56 -7.58 -3.76
N GLY A 203 13.92 -6.60 -3.11
CA GLY A 203 14.58 -5.45 -2.49
C GLY A 203 15.57 -5.84 -1.38
N LEU A 204 15.35 -7.00 -0.74
CA LEU A 204 16.24 -7.57 0.26
C LEU A 204 17.30 -8.52 -0.33
N SER A 205 17.28 -8.72 -1.64
CA SER A 205 18.17 -9.63 -2.39
C SER A 205 17.90 -11.10 -2.04
N PHE A 206 16.62 -11.48 -2.02
CA PHE A 206 16.11 -12.85 -1.92
C PHE A 206 15.17 -13.12 -3.10
N PRO A 207 15.67 -13.13 -4.35
CA PRO A 207 14.81 -13.28 -5.51
C PRO A 207 13.97 -14.57 -5.41
N ALA A 208 12.68 -14.42 -5.69
CA ALA A 208 11.70 -15.48 -5.56
C ALA A 208 10.54 -15.24 -6.53
N ARG A 209 9.94 -16.32 -7.02
CA ARG A 209 8.64 -16.24 -7.69
C ARG A 209 7.55 -16.38 -6.64
N VAL A 210 6.64 -15.42 -6.58
CA VAL A 210 5.56 -15.40 -5.59
C VAL A 210 4.19 -15.48 -6.27
N THR A 211 3.37 -16.43 -5.85
CA THR A 211 2.01 -16.65 -6.38
C THR A 211 1.00 -16.69 -5.25
N ALA A 212 -0.28 -16.41 -5.57
CA ALA A 212 -1.37 -16.49 -4.62
C ALA A 212 -2.33 -17.62 -5.01
N HIS A 213 -2.79 -18.38 -4.03
CA HIS A 213 -3.71 -19.50 -4.24
C HIS A 213 -4.82 -19.48 -3.20
N ASN A 214 -6.07 -19.55 -3.66
CA ASN A 214 -7.21 -19.69 -2.79
C ASN A 214 -7.20 -21.12 -2.20
N THR A 215 -7.07 -21.21 -0.88
CA THR A 215 -6.94 -22.48 -0.13
C THR A 215 -7.99 -22.56 0.98
N PRO A 216 -9.28 -22.49 0.63
CA PRO A 216 -10.38 -22.41 1.58
C PRO A 216 -10.42 -23.65 2.48
N ASN A 217 -10.83 -23.46 3.73
CA ASN A 217 -11.13 -24.56 4.64
C ASN A 217 -12.47 -24.28 5.36
N PRO A 218 -13.04 -25.26 6.10
CA PRO A 218 -14.36 -25.08 6.74
C PRO A 218 -14.45 -23.91 7.72
N GLN A 219 -13.33 -23.52 8.34
CA GLN A 219 -13.27 -22.40 9.28
C GLN A 219 -13.07 -21.05 8.57
N PHE A 220 -12.33 -21.05 7.46
CA PHE A 220 -11.88 -19.88 6.72
C PHE A 220 -12.15 -20.07 5.22
N PRO A 221 -13.36 -19.71 4.75
CA PRO A 221 -13.75 -19.90 3.34
C PRO A 221 -12.99 -18.98 2.37
N ASN A 222 -12.38 -17.90 2.87
CA ASN A 222 -11.59 -16.96 2.07
C ASN A 222 -10.08 -17.12 2.33
N ARG A 223 -9.66 -18.25 2.91
CA ARG A 223 -8.24 -18.48 3.22
C ARG A 223 -7.41 -18.50 1.95
N THR A 224 -6.37 -17.69 1.93
CA THR A 224 -5.44 -17.56 0.80
C THR A 224 -4.02 -17.86 1.25
N THR A 225 -3.29 -18.59 0.41
CA THR A 225 -1.90 -18.94 0.60
C THR A 225 -1.04 -18.20 -0.41
N ILE A 226 -0.06 -17.44 0.07
CA ILE A 226 0.99 -16.85 -0.75
C ILE A 226 2.17 -17.82 -0.78
N LEU A 227 2.36 -18.46 -1.94
CA LEU A 227 3.46 -19.38 -2.19
C LEU A 227 4.68 -18.60 -2.65
N ILE A 228 5.80 -18.78 -1.96
CA ILE A 228 7.10 -18.18 -2.24
C ILE A 228 8.01 -19.31 -2.70
N LYS A 229 8.39 -19.31 -3.97
CA LYS A 229 9.37 -20.24 -4.54
C LYS A 229 10.69 -19.51 -4.76
N LEU A 230 11.67 -19.82 -3.93
CA LEU A 230 12.97 -19.15 -3.93
C LEU A 230 13.81 -19.56 -5.14
N GLU A 231 14.63 -18.65 -5.63
CA GLU A 231 15.67 -19.02 -6.58
C GLU A 231 16.75 -19.88 -5.93
N LYS A 232 17.36 -20.76 -6.73
CA LYS A 232 18.48 -21.61 -6.29
C LYS A 232 19.62 -20.81 -5.66
N SER A 233 19.92 -19.62 -6.20
CA SER A 233 20.95 -18.70 -5.69
C SER A 233 20.76 -18.33 -4.22
N VAL A 234 19.51 -18.23 -3.76
CA VAL A 234 19.17 -17.90 -2.36
C VAL A 234 19.47 -19.08 -1.45
N LEU A 235 19.12 -20.29 -1.88
CA LEU A 235 19.37 -21.51 -1.11
C LEU A 235 20.87 -21.80 -0.98
N ASP A 236 21.60 -21.68 -2.09
CA ASP A 236 23.05 -21.86 -2.12
C ASP A 236 23.73 -20.85 -1.17
N ARG A 237 23.28 -19.58 -1.14
CA ARG A 237 23.77 -18.58 -0.18
C ARG A 237 23.42 -18.91 1.27
N GLU A 238 22.19 -19.35 1.55
CA GLU A 238 21.77 -19.69 2.91
C GLU A 238 22.56 -20.89 3.44
N GLU A 239 22.92 -21.85 2.58
CA GLU A 239 23.78 -22.98 2.95
C GLU A 239 25.20 -22.54 3.35
N LEU A 240 25.77 -21.54 2.68
CA LEU A 240 27.08 -20.97 3.04
C LEU A 240 27.06 -20.16 4.35
N LEU A 241 25.88 -19.75 4.82
CA LEU A 241 25.69 -18.95 6.04
C LEU A 241 25.29 -19.80 7.26
N LYS A 242 25.15 -21.12 7.10
CA LYS A 242 24.97 -22.07 8.21
C LYS A 242 26.25 -22.23 9.00
#